data_AF-A0ABD4KWY6-F1
#
_entry.id   AF-A0ABD4KWY6-F1
#
_cell.length_a   1.000
_cell.length_b   1.000
_cell.length_c   1.000
_cell.angle_alpha   90.00
_cell.angle_beta   90.00
_cell.angle_gamma   90.00
#
_symmetry.space_group_name_H-M   'P 1'
#
loop_
_entity.id
_entity.type
_entity.pdbx_description
1 polymer ?
#
loop_
_entity_poly.entity_id
_entity_poly.type
_entity_poly.pdbx_seq_one_letter_code
_entity_poly.pdbx_strand_id
1 'polypeptide(L)' 'FLEEHPLMKHTNAVTSERYVKLRYEELTPGPANIEAIEKLSDTFFPQ' A
#
# COMPACT_ATOMS: atom_id res chain seq x y z
N PHE A 1 -11.05 -0.26 10.50
CA PHE A 1 -11.61 -0.82 9.25
C PHE A 1 -11.01 -2.17 8.86
N LEU A 2 -9.78 -2.26 8.31
CA LEU A 2 -9.25 -3.57 7.84
C LEU A 2 -8.98 -4.56 8.98
N GLU A 3 -8.47 -4.08 10.11
CA GLU A 3 -8.22 -4.88 11.33
C GLU A 3 -9.52 -5.38 11.99
N GLU A 4 -10.63 -4.67 11.78
CA GLU A 4 -11.94 -5.01 12.34
C GLU A 4 -12.79 -5.81 11.34
N HIS A 5 -12.40 -5.86 10.06
CA HIS A 5 -13.17 -6.52 9.03
C HIS A 5 -13.09 -8.05 9.22
N PRO A 6 -14.23 -8.80 9.18
CA PRO A 6 -14.29 -10.21 9.58
C PRO A 6 -13.24 -11.12 8.92
N LEU A 7 -12.99 -10.91 7.62
CA LEU A 7 -12.04 -11.72 6.84
C LEU A 7 -10.67 -11.06 6.63
N MET A 8 -10.61 -9.74 6.40
CA MET A 8 -9.35 -9.06 6.05
C MET A 8 -8.33 -9.07 7.19
N LYS A 9 -8.81 -9.11 8.45
CA LYS A 9 -7.97 -9.20 9.65
C LYS A 9 -7.04 -10.42 9.70
N HIS A 10 -7.32 -11.43 8.87
CA HIS A 10 -6.52 -12.65 8.77
C HIS A 10 -5.50 -12.64 7.63
N THR A 11 -5.47 -11.58 6.80
CA THR A 11 -4.51 -11.47 5.71
C THR A 11 -3.12 -11.06 6.22
N ASN A 12 -2.06 -11.57 5.57
CA ASN A 12 -0.68 -11.23 5.92
C ASN A 12 -0.39 -9.72 5.88
N ALA A 13 -1.09 -8.97 5.04
CA ALA A 13 -0.94 -7.51 4.99
C ALA A 13 -1.43 -6.85 6.29
N VAL A 14 -2.55 -7.30 6.85
CA VAL A 14 -3.14 -6.74 8.07
C VAL A 14 -2.43 -7.25 9.32
N THR A 15 -2.17 -8.55 9.42
CA THR A 15 -1.52 -9.15 10.61
C THR A 15 -0.07 -8.70 10.81
N SER A 16 0.59 -8.24 9.74
CA SER A 16 1.95 -7.72 9.77
C SER A 16 2.01 -6.21 9.56
N GLU A 17 0.86 -5.53 9.62
CA GLU A 17 0.75 -4.06 9.51
C GLU A 17 1.45 -3.46 8.27
N ARG A 18 1.46 -4.20 7.15
CA ARG A 18 2.15 -3.81 5.91
C ARG A 18 1.25 -2.93 5.04
N TYR A 19 1.13 -1.67 5.43
CA TYR A 19 0.31 -0.68 4.72
C TYR A 19 1.17 0.34 3.98
N VAL A 20 0.90 0.56 2.69
CA VAL A 20 1.48 1.65 1.90
C VAL A 20 0.43 2.74 1.71
N LYS A 21 0.66 3.91 2.31
CA LYS A 21 -0.22 5.06 2.11
C LYS A 21 0.15 5.79 0.82
N LEU A 22 -0.81 6.01 -0.06
CA LEU A 22 -0.66 6.81 -1.28
C LEU A 22 -1.54 8.07 -1.19
N ARG A 23 -1.10 9.15 -1.82
CA ARG A 23 -1.90 10.35 -2.08
C ARG A 23 -2.95 10.02 -3.14
N TYR A 24 -4.00 10.83 -3.25
CA TYR A 24 -5.06 10.57 -4.23
C TYR A 24 -4.54 10.64 -5.67
N GLU A 25 -3.65 11.60 -5.96
CA GLU A 25 -3.06 11.82 -7.27
C GLU A 25 -2.13 10.67 -7.68
N GLU A 26 -1.51 10.01 -6.69
CA GLU A 26 -0.68 8.81 -6.88
C GLU A 26 -1.51 7.58 -7.31
N LEU A 27 -2.83 7.60 -7.15
CA LEU A 27 -3.75 6.51 -7.53
C LEU A 27 -4.31 6.65 -8.95
N THR A 28 -3.98 7.73 -9.66
CA THR A 28 -4.55 8.05 -10.98
C THR A 28 -3.45 8.19 -12.04
N PRO A 29 -3.72 7.87 -13.32
CA PRO A 29 -2.74 8.08 -14.38
C PRO A 29 -2.29 9.54 -14.46
N GLY A 30 -0.98 9.75 -14.31
CA GLY A 30 -0.36 11.08 -14.34
C GLY A 30 1.08 11.03 -13.85
N PRO A 31 1.79 12.17 -13.84
CA PRO A 31 3.20 12.22 -13.42
C PRO A 31 3.44 11.70 -12.00
N ALA A 32 2.48 11.91 -11.09
CA ALA A 32 2.55 11.42 -9.70
C ALA A 32 2.60 9.88 -9.57
N ASN A 33 2.18 9.13 -10.60
CA ASN A 33 2.23 7.67 -10.58
C ASN A 33 3.67 7.14 -10.65
N ILE A 34 4.63 7.91 -11.16
CA ILE A 34 6.04 7.50 -11.22
C ILE A 34 6.60 7.38 -9.80
N GLU A 35 6.46 8.44 -8.99
CA GLU A 35 6.85 8.43 -7.57
C GLU A 35 6.12 7.34 -6.78
N ALA A 36 4.84 7.11 -7.10
CA ALA A 36 4.05 6.06 -6.47
C ALA A 36 4.64 4.65 -6.72
N ILE A 37 5.07 4.37 -7.94
CA ILE A 37 5.68 3.08 -8.31
C ILE A 37 7.03 2.91 -7.60
N GLU A 38 7.87 3.94 -7.54
CA GLU A 38 9.15 3.89 -6.82
C GLU A 38 8.93 3.57 -5.35
N LYS A 39 8.02 4.30 -4.69
CA LYS A 39 7.64 4.06 -3.30
C LYS A 39 7.10 2.64 -3.06
N LEU A 40 6.27 2.12 -3.96
CA LEU A 40 5.76 0.75 -3.88
C LEU A 40 6.90 -0.26 -4.01
N SER A 41 7.82 -0.05 -4.97
CA SER A 41 8.98 -0.90 -5.17
C SER A 41 9.85 -0.96 -3.92
N ASP A 42 10.24 0.19 -3.38
CA ASP A 42 11.10 0.29 -2.19
C ASP A 42 10.45 -0.35 -0.96
N THR A 43 9.13 -0.25 -0.84
CA THR A 43 8.40 -0.83 0.31
C THR A 43 8.18 -2.33 0.17
N PHE A 44 7.93 -2.83 -1.05
CA PHE A 44 7.68 -4.25 -1.30
C PHE A 44 8.96 -5.07 -1.41
N PHE A 45 10.06 -4.44 -1.83
CA PHE A 45 11.36 -5.07 -2.04
C PHE A 45 12.47 -4.23 -1.37
N PRO A 46 12.47 -4.10 -0.04
CA PRO A 46 13.52 -3.39 0.67
C PRO A 46 14.87 -4.09 0.47
N GLN A 47 15.90 -3.29 0.18
CA GLN A 47 17.30 -3.74 0.07
C GLN A 47 17.95 -3.94 1.44
#